data_AF-A0AAV4MYI0-F1
#
_entry.id   AF-A0AAV4MYI0-F1
#
_cell.length_a   1.000
_cell.length_b   1.000
_cell.length_c   1.000
_cell.angle_alpha   90.00
_cell.angle_beta   90.00
_cell.angle_gamma   90.00
#
_symmetry.space_group_name_H-M   'P 1'
#
loop_
_entity.id
_entity.type
_entity.pdbx_description
1 polymer ?
#
loop_
_entity_poly.entity_id
_entity_poly.type
_entity_poly.pdbx_seq_one_letter_code
_entity_poly.pdbx_strand_id
1 'polypeptide(L)'
;MESWPVHKKRDALNCENYRGISLFCIAYKVFSNILFKHLSHIVDNQIGDYQCGFRKERSTAHEIFTLRQILEKCREYGMETHHLFIDFGAANDSIDP
;
A
#
# COMPACT_ATOMS: atom_id res chain seq x y z
N MET A 1 23.47 -2.55 5.03
CA MET A 1 22.01 -2.65 5.13
C MET A 1 21.72 -4.06 5.57
N GLU A 2 21.22 -4.23 6.79
CA GLU A 2 20.90 -5.55 7.32
C GLU A 2 19.42 -5.83 7.09
N SER A 3 19.08 -7.03 6.62
CA SER A 3 17.70 -7.47 6.44
C SER A 3 17.30 -8.40 7.58
N TRP A 4 16.22 -8.07 8.29
CA TRP A 4 15.67 -8.93 9.34
C TRP A 4 14.41 -9.65 8.86
N PRO A 5 14.35 -10.99 8.93
CA PRO A 5 13.15 -11.72 8.52
C PRO A 5 12.06 -11.58 9.58
N VAL A 6 10.86 -11.16 9.15
CA VAL A 6 9.67 -11.10 10.00
C VAL A 6 8.65 -12.10 9.48
N HIS A 7 8.26 -13.06 10.32
CA HIS A 7 7.23 -14.03 10.00
C HIS A 7 5.89 -13.31 9.77
N LYS A 8 5.21 -13.63 8.67
CA LYS A 8 3.89 -13.05 8.36
C LYS A 8 2.75 -13.92 8.89
N LYS A 9 2.47 -15.02 8.19
CA LYS A 9 1.31 -15.92 8.37
C LYS A 9 1.68 -17.31 7.81
N ARG A 10 0.87 -18.33 8.15
CA ARG A 10 1.05 -19.73 7.74
C ARG A 10 2.28 -20.38 8.41
N ASP A 11 2.71 -21.53 7.89
CA ASP A 11 3.78 -22.35 8.44
C ASP A 11 5.08 -21.56 8.64
N ALA A 12 5.62 -21.61 9.86
CA ALA A 12 6.86 -20.96 10.24
C ALA A 12 8.10 -21.70 9.72
N LEU A 13 7.96 -22.96 9.29
CA LEU A 13 9.08 -23.71 8.71
C LEU A 13 9.31 -23.39 7.22
N ASN A 14 8.33 -22.76 6.56
CA ASN A 14 8.50 -22.31 5.18
C ASN A 14 9.09 -20.89 5.13
N CYS A 15 10.30 -20.76 4.58
CA CYS A 15 11.01 -19.50 4.42
C CYS A 15 10.25 -18.44 3.60
N GLU A 16 9.41 -18.84 2.65
CA GLU A 16 8.62 -17.90 1.82
C GLU A 16 7.57 -17.11 2.62
N ASN A 17 7.21 -17.59 3.82
CA ASN A 17 6.26 -16.91 4.71
C ASN A 17 6.90 -15.79 5.53
N TYR A 18 8.19 -15.51 5.33
CA TYR A 18 8.90 -14.41 5.97
C TYR A 18 9.01 -13.23 5.01
N ARG A 19 8.86 -12.02 5.56
CA ARG A 19 9.13 -10.77 4.86
C ARG A 19 10.44 -10.20 5.39
N GLY A 20 11.40 -9.94 4.51
CA GLY A 20 12.60 -9.18 4.87
C GLY A 20 12.23 -7.72 5.19
N ILE A 21 12.68 -7.22 6.33
CA ILE A 21 12.62 -5.80 6.67
C ILE A 21 14.04 -5.25 6.67
N SER A 22 14.28 -4.27 5.81
CA SER A 22 15.58 -3.61 5.71
C SER A 22 15.75 -2.59 6.83
N LEU A 23 16.79 -2.78 7.66
CA LEU A 23 17.18 -1.85 8.70
C LEU A 23 18.22 -0.87 8.15
N PHE A 24 17.82 0.40 8.13
CA PHE A 24 18.67 1.52 7.73
C PHE A 24 19.20 2.27 8.95
N CYS A 25 20.39 2.86 8.81
CA CYS A 25 20.97 3.72 9.84
C CYS A 25 20.12 5.00 10.03
N ILE A 26 20.30 5.66 11.17
CA ILE A 26 19.53 6.85 11.55
C ILE A 26 19.71 7.96 10.50
N ALA A 27 20.94 8.20 10.05
CA ALA A 27 21.24 9.22 9.05
C ALA A 27 20.43 9.01 7.75
N TYR A 28 20.34 7.78 7.26
CA TYR A 28 19.54 7.45 6.07
C TYR A 28 18.05 7.74 6.30
N LYS A 29 17.49 7.36 7.45
CA LYS A 29 16.08 7.61 7.79
C LYS A 29 15.76 9.12 7.88
N VAL A 30 16.69 9.92 8.40
CA VAL A 30 16.55 11.37 8.44
C VAL A 30 16.54 11.93 7.02
N PHE A 31 17.50 11.52 6.20
CA PHE A 31 17.58 11.94 4.80
C PHE A 31 16.33 11.55 3.99
N SER A 32 15.87 10.30 4.12
CA SER A 32 14.66 9.82 3.43
C SER A 32 13.41 10.59 3.85
N ASN A 33 13.31 11.01 5.12
CA ASN A 33 12.20 11.85 5.59
C ASN A 33 12.23 13.27 5.02
N ILE A 34 13.41 13.86 4.82
CA ILE A 34 13.55 15.16 4.15
C ILE A 34 13.09 15.03 2.70
N LEU A 35 13.57 13.99 2.00
CA LEU A 35 13.18 13.70 0.62
C LEU A 35 11.66 13.46 0.50
N PHE A 36 11.10 12.65 1.41
CA PHE A 36 9.66 12.38 1.46
C PHE A 36 8.85 13.66 1.57
N LYS A 37 9.21 14.60 2.46
CA LYS A 37 8.50 15.87 2.63
C LYS A 37 8.51 16.73 1.36
N HIS A 38 9.59 16.69 0.59
CA HIS A 38 9.70 17.44 -0.65
C HIS A 38 8.88 16.79 -1.77
N LEU A 39 8.95 15.46 -1.89
CA LEU A 39 8.26 14.71 -2.93
C LEU A 39 6.76 14.58 -2.67
N SER A 40 6.32 14.49 -1.42
CA SER A 40 4.91 14.25 -1.08
C SER A 40 4.00 15.32 -1.67
N HIS A 41 4.41 16.60 -1.61
CA HIS A 41 3.62 17.70 -2.20
C HIS A 41 3.48 17.59 -3.73
N ILE A 42 4.51 17.10 -4.40
CA ILE A 42 4.49 16.95 -5.86
C ILE A 42 3.61 15.75 -6.24
N VAL A 43 3.84 14.63 -5.57
CA VAL A 43 3.18 13.35 -5.84
C VAL A 43 1.69 13.39 -5.46
N ASP A 44 1.32 14.08 -4.39
CA ASP A 44 -0.09 14.19 -3.97
C ASP A 44 -0.98 14.86 -5.03
N ASN A 45 -0.41 15.73 -5.87
CA ASN A 45 -1.12 16.35 -6.99
C ASN A 45 -1.20 15.45 -8.23
N GLN A 46 -0.39 14.40 -8.31
CA GLN A 46 -0.37 13.45 -9.42
C GLN A 46 -1.22 12.21 -9.13
N ILE A 47 -1.31 11.80 -7.87
CA ILE A 47 -2.11 10.66 -7.43
C ILE A 47 -3.59 11.06 -7.31
N GLY A 48 -4.47 10.34 -8.01
CA GLY A 48 -5.91 10.57 -7.95
C GLY A 48 -6.54 10.24 -6.60
N ASP A 49 -7.75 10.75 -6.37
CA ASP A 49 -8.50 10.58 -5.11
C ASP A 49 -8.91 9.13 -4.80
N TYR A 50 -8.81 8.23 -5.78
CA TYR A 50 -9.07 6.80 -5.63
C TYR A 50 -8.00 6.09 -4.78
N GLN A 51 -6.78 6.60 -4.73
CA GLN A 51 -5.71 6.00 -3.92
C GLN A 51 -5.79 6.53 -2.49
N CYS A 52 -6.02 5.65 -1.51
CA CYS A 52 -6.01 6.02 -0.10
C CYS A 52 -4.75 5.57 0.65
N GLY A 53 -4.11 4.49 0.21
CA GLY A 53 -2.92 3.94 0.86
C GLY A 53 -1.73 4.91 0.86
N PHE A 54 -1.05 5.01 2.00
CA PHE A 54 0.16 5.83 2.21
C PHE A 54 0.00 7.35 1.95
N ARG A 55 -1.24 7.85 1.92
CA ARG A 55 -1.52 9.28 1.76
C ARG A 55 -1.88 9.94 3.08
N LYS A 56 -1.47 11.20 3.24
CA LYS A 56 -1.82 12.01 4.41
C LYS A 56 -3.34 12.20 4.48
N GLU A 57 -3.91 12.12 5.69
CA GLU A 57 -5.35 12.33 5.95
C GLU A 57 -6.29 11.32 5.26
N ARG A 58 -5.77 10.28 4.62
CA ARG A 58 -6.53 9.17 4.04
C ARG A 58 -6.38 7.91 4.89
N SER A 59 -7.39 7.07 4.87
CA SER A 59 -7.38 5.79 5.59
C SER A 59 -8.17 4.74 4.83
N THR A 60 -7.96 3.47 5.18
CA THR A 60 -8.71 2.34 4.60
C THR A 60 -10.23 2.47 4.80
N ALA A 61 -10.67 3.19 5.83
CA ALA A 61 -12.09 3.45 6.06
C ALA A 61 -12.72 4.28 4.93
N HIS A 62 -11.99 5.26 4.37
CA HIS A 62 -12.46 6.07 3.24
C HIS A 62 -12.66 5.23 1.98
N GLU A 63 -11.73 4.31 1.72
CA GLU A 63 -11.77 3.43 0.55
C GLU A 63 -12.89 2.40 0.66
N ILE A 64 -13.07 1.80 1.84
CA ILE A 64 -14.20 0.90 2.14
C ILE A 64 -15.53 1.65 1.99
N PHE A 65 -15.62 2.87 2.51
CA PHE A 65 -16.83 3.69 2.39
C PHE A 65 -17.18 3.96 0.93
N THR A 66 -16.20 4.40 0.14
CA THR A 66 -16.37 4.69 -1.30
C THR A 66 -16.84 3.44 -2.05
N LEU A 67 -16.18 2.29 -1.82
CA LEU A 67 -16.56 1.03 -2.46
C LEU A 67 -18.00 0.62 -2.08
N ARG A 68 -18.39 0.77 -0.82
CA ARG A 68 -19.76 0.48 -0.36
C ARG A 68 -20.79 1.38 -1.04
N GLN A 69 -20.52 2.68 -1.16
CA GLN A 69 -21.42 3.61 -1.83
C GLN A 69 -21.63 3.24 -3.31
N ILE A 70 -20.56 2.85 -4.01
CA ILE A 70 -20.65 2.38 -5.40
C ILE A 70 -21.52 1.12 -5.49
N LEU A 71 -21.27 0.13 -4.63
CA LEU A 71 -22.02 -1.12 -4.58
C LEU A 71 -23.51 -0.91 -4.31
N GLU A 72 -23.84 -0.06 -3.33
CA GLU A 72 -25.22 0.28 -2.96
C GLU A 72 -25.94 0.94 -4.14
N LYS A 73 -25.28 1.87 -4.84
CA LYS A 73 -25.85 2.55 -6.00
C LYS A 73 -26.07 1.59 -7.16
N CYS A 74 -25.09 0.76 -7.51
CA CYS A 74 -25.28 -0.23 -8.58
C CYS A 74 -26.45 -1.18 -8.26
N ARG A 75 -26.59 -1.60 -7.01
CA ARG A 75 -27.72 -2.42 -6.55
C ARG A 75 -29.06 -1.69 -6.68
N GLU A 76 -29.13 -0.41 -6.31
CA GLU A 76 -30.33 0.43 -6.42
C GLU A 76 -30.84 0.52 -7.86
N TYR A 77 -29.92 0.64 -8.83
CA TYR A 77 -30.26 0.72 -10.26
C TYR A 77 -30.34 -0.65 -10.96
N GLY A 78 -30.22 -1.76 -10.24
CA GLY A 78 -30.27 -3.11 -10.82
C GLY A 78 -29.13 -3.41 -11.80
N MET A 79 -27.98 -2.75 -11.64
CA MET A 79 -26.80 -2.97 -12.47
C MET A 79 -26.04 -4.21 -12.00
N GLU A 80 -25.70 -5.09 -12.93
CA GLU A 80 -24.77 -6.20 -12.65
C GLU A 80 -23.36 -5.65 -12.39
N THR A 81 -22.72 -6.13 -11.33
CA THR A 81 -21.39 -5.69 -10.92
C THR A 81 -20.45 -6.87 -10.71
N HIS A 82 -19.21 -6.75 -11.21
CA HIS A 82 -18.13 -7.69 -10.96
C HIS A 82 -16.96 -6.98 -10.29
N HIS A 83 -16.28 -7.66 -9.36
CA HIS A 83 -15.15 -7.10 -8.62
C HIS A 83 -13.91 -7.95 -8.84
N LEU A 84 -12.81 -7.30 -9.21
CA LEU A 84 -11.50 -7.91 -9.36
C LEU A 84 -10.56 -7.33 -8.31
N PHE A 85 -10.08 -8.20 -7.41
CA PHE A 85 -9.06 -7.84 -6.44
C PHE A 85 -7.69 -8.27 -6.97
N ILE A 86 -6.79 -7.30 -7.12
CA ILE A 86 -5.43 -7.50 -7.61
C ILE A 86 -4.47 -7.24 -6.46
N ASP A 87 -3.53 -8.15 -6.23
CA ASP A 87 -2.45 -7.98 -5.25
C ASP A 87 -1.11 -8.31 -5.92
N PHE A 88 -0.09 -7.53 -5.59
CA PHE A 88 1.25 -7.70 -6.16
C PHE A 88 2.11 -8.58 -5.28
N GLY A 89 2.66 -9.66 -5.85
CA GLY A 89 3.66 -10.48 -5.19
C GLY A 89 4.97 -9.70 -5.01
N ALA A 90 5.40 -9.51 -3.76
CA ALA A 90 6.66 -8.83 -3.41
C ALA A 90 6.84 -7.45 -4.09
N ALA A 91 5.81 -6.60 -4.01
CA ALA A 91 5.74 -5.31 -4.74
C ALA A 91 6.96 -4.39 -4.64
N ASN A 92 7.70 -4.40 -3.52
CA ASN A 92 8.89 -3.57 -3.32
C ASN A 92 10.18 -4.22 -3.86
N ASP A 93 10.18 -5.55 -4.00
CA ASP A 93 11.33 -6.33 -4.44
C ASP A 93 11.31 -6.53 -5.97
N SER A 94 10.17 -6.27 -6.62
CA SER A 94 9.94 -6.46 -8.06
C SER A 94 10.05 -5.18 -8.89
N ILE A 95 10.61 -4.10 -8.35
CA ILE A 95 10.77 -2.82 -9.06
C ILE A 95 12.08 -2.89 -9.87
N ASP A 96 12.00 -2.58 -11.17
CA ASP A 96 13.19 -2.53 -12.03
C ASP A 96 14.16 -1.42 -11.59
N PRO A 97 15.49 -1.65 -11.65
CA PRO A 97 16.51 -0.68 -11.21
C PRO A 97 16.55 0.64 -12.00
#